data_AF-A0A538PQU0-F1
#
_entry.id   AF-A0A538PQU0-F1
#
_cell.length_a   1.000
_cell.length_b   1.000
_cell.length_c   1.000
_cell.angle_alpha   90.00
_cell.angle_beta   90.00
_cell.angle_gamma   90.00
#
_symmetry.space_group_name_H-M   'P 1'
#
loop_
_entity.id
_entity.type
_entity.pdbx_description
1 polymer ?
#
loop_
_entity_poly.entity_id
_entity_poly.type
_entity_poly.pdbx_seq_one_letter_code
_entity_poly.pdbx_strand_id
1 'polypeptide(L)'
;MRSEQNLYTSPQECIELSDALSGGAIEFDIFEKARAVAAGRAAINVAAFTQCLVDFSPQQCSTAATAPSCPTRYTGTVADGQACFNDAECISPGARCEPTDCGASCCTGTCTPLQKLGQPCHDFGACEPGLVCSVTTQKCVTGDVGTACGRYDCDAGNWCNNGTCKPDVAEGAPCNSLLQCGGETTCVGTMRLVAPATCRHVTSVGDACDWFCLGNLYCDLSNPDGFGVCRSLPTLDETCSFLRPCIGQNLRCSDPDQGVCIPRTGLGQPCTDGTCLPGLFCTDQLGAAKPVCRAPFADDETGCMQDAQCRSHICTGDQATAGKCLAVEPICR
;
A
#
# COMPACT_ATOMS: atom_id res chain seq x y z
N MET A 1 -14.83 12.38 -28.79
CA MET A 1 -14.05 11.13 -28.76
C MET A 1 -12.56 11.46 -28.81
N ARG A 2 -11.97 11.71 -27.65
CA ARG A 2 -10.55 11.48 -27.40
C ARG A 2 -10.56 10.49 -26.24
N SER A 3 -10.05 9.30 -26.51
CA SER A 3 -9.70 8.34 -25.46
C SER A 3 -8.74 9.06 -24.52
N GLU A 4 -9.05 9.09 -23.22
CA GLU A 4 -8.06 9.40 -22.18
C GLU A 4 -7.10 8.20 -22.12
N GLN A 5 -6.26 8.14 -23.16
CA GLN A 5 -5.16 7.22 -23.34
C GLN A 5 -4.08 7.59 -22.33
N ASN A 6 -3.70 6.62 -21.52
CA ASN A 6 -2.37 6.43 -20.93
C ASN A 6 -1.70 7.72 -20.40
N LEU A 7 -1.80 7.96 -19.09
CA LEU A 7 -0.98 8.98 -18.44
C LEU A 7 0.51 8.58 -18.32
N TYR A 8 0.86 7.32 -18.66
CA TYR A 8 2.22 6.80 -18.49
C TYR A 8 2.70 6.13 -19.79
N THR A 9 3.91 6.48 -20.19
CA THR A 9 4.54 6.08 -21.45
C THR A 9 5.52 4.93 -21.30
N SER A 10 5.91 4.55 -20.07
CA SER A 10 6.78 3.41 -19.81
C SER A 10 6.64 2.78 -18.41
N PRO A 11 7.09 1.52 -18.23
CA PRO A 11 7.18 0.88 -16.90
C PRO A 11 8.09 1.62 -15.91
N GLN A 12 9.14 2.28 -16.40
CA GLN A 12 10.06 3.09 -15.59
C GLN A 12 9.34 4.30 -14.97
N GLU A 13 8.48 4.94 -15.76
CA GLU A 13 7.69 6.10 -15.36
C GLU A 13 6.60 5.74 -14.32
N CYS A 14 6.02 4.54 -14.41
CA CYS A 14 5.09 4.02 -13.40
C CYS A 14 5.78 3.77 -12.05
N ILE A 15 7.00 3.21 -12.06
CA ILE A 15 7.83 3.00 -10.87
C ILE A 15 8.20 4.35 -10.26
N GLU A 16 8.79 5.26 -11.05
CA GLU A 16 9.23 6.57 -10.59
C GLU A 16 8.07 7.43 -10.02
N LEU A 17 6.86 7.32 -10.58
CA LEU A 17 5.69 8.07 -10.09
C LEU A 17 4.94 7.37 -8.95
N SER A 18 4.86 6.04 -8.91
CA SER A 18 4.36 5.27 -7.75
C SER A 18 5.25 5.50 -6.52
N ASP A 19 6.56 5.57 -6.74
CA ASP A 19 7.57 5.82 -5.71
C ASP A 19 7.54 7.30 -5.25
N ALA A 20 7.25 8.24 -6.15
CA ALA A 20 7.02 9.65 -5.81
C ALA A 20 5.71 9.91 -5.04
N LEU A 21 4.73 9.00 -5.10
CA LEU A 21 3.41 9.16 -4.48
C LEU A 21 3.35 8.75 -3.00
N SER A 22 4.40 8.15 -2.42
CA SER A 22 4.30 7.38 -1.17
C SER A 22 5.36 7.72 -0.11
N GLY A 23 5.88 8.95 -0.11
CA GLY A 23 7.14 9.36 0.53
C GLY A 23 7.52 8.76 1.89
N GLY A 24 8.84 8.60 2.08
CA GLY A 24 9.50 8.20 3.32
C GLY A 24 9.51 6.69 3.60
N ALA A 25 8.33 6.06 3.72
CA ALA A 25 8.26 4.62 4.03
C ALA A 25 8.79 3.72 2.91
N ILE A 26 8.60 4.15 1.65
CA ILE A 26 9.16 3.46 0.48
C ILE A 26 10.64 3.82 0.27
N GLU A 27 11.12 5.02 0.64
CA GLU A 27 12.55 5.36 0.48
C GLU A 27 13.44 4.47 1.38
N PHE A 28 13.01 4.19 2.60
CA PHE A 28 13.68 3.25 3.50
C PHE A 28 13.61 1.81 2.98
N ASP A 29 12.44 1.36 2.51
CA ASP A 29 12.25 0.02 1.94
C ASP A 29 13.05 -0.18 0.63
N ILE A 30 13.12 0.85 -0.23
CA ILE A 30 13.98 0.89 -1.43
C ILE A 30 15.45 0.81 -1.02
N PHE A 31 15.86 1.61 -0.04
CA PHE A 31 17.23 1.62 0.45
C PHE A 31 17.62 0.24 1.01
N GLU A 32 16.77 -0.36 1.84
CA GLU A 32 16.97 -1.68 2.43
C GLU A 32 17.08 -2.78 1.36
N LYS A 33 16.20 -2.75 0.35
CA LYS A 33 16.25 -3.69 -0.79
C LYS A 33 17.46 -3.49 -1.68
N ALA A 34 17.84 -2.24 -1.97
CA ALA A 34 19.04 -1.92 -2.74
C ALA A 34 20.30 -2.37 -2.00
N ARG A 35 20.34 -2.21 -0.67
CA ARG A 35 21.40 -2.69 0.20
C ARG A 35 21.49 -4.22 0.19
N ALA A 36 20.37 -4.92 0.32
CA ALA A 36 20.32 -6.37 0.26
C ALA A 36 20.95 -6.91 -1.04
N VAL A 37 20.64 -6.28 -2.18
CA VAL A 37 21.24 -6.63 -3.47
C VAL A 37 22.73 -6.30 -3.53
N ALA A 38 23.13 -5.10 -3.10
CA ALA A 38 24.54 -4.68 -3.09
C ALA A 38 25.41 -5.56 -2.16
N ALA A 39 24.86 -6.00 -1.04
CA ALA A 39 25.49 -6.91 -0.09
C ALA A 39 25.48 -8.39 -0.54
N GLY A 40 24.86 -8.70 -1.69
CA GLY A 40 24.72 -10.07 -2.20
C GLY A 40 23.78 -10.95 -1.39
N ARG A 41 22.91 -10.35 -0.56
CA ARG A 41 21.93 -11.02 0.29
C ARG A 41 20.57 -11.20 -0.38
N ALA A 42 20.37 -10.53 -1.51
CA ALA A 42 19.24 -10.71 -2.41
C ALA A 42 19.69 -10.54 -3.86
N ALA A 43 18.92 -11.09 -4.79
CA ALA A 43 19.03 -10.84 -6.22
C ALA A 43 17.67 -10.47 -6.80
N ILE A 44 17.64 -9.62 -7.82
CA ILE A 44 16.39 -9.26 -8.51
C ILE A 44 15.93 -10.45 -9.35
N ASN A 45 14.71 -10.93 -9.12
CA ASN A 45 14.07 -11.93 -9.96
C ASN A 45 13.31 -11.23 -11.09
N VAL A 46 13.99 -11.02 -12.22
CA VAL A 46 13.46 -10.25 -13.37
C VAL A 46 12.14 -10.82 -13.89
N ALA A 47 11.95 -12.14 -13.87
CA ALA A 47 10.72 -12.76 -14.36
C ALA A 47 9.53 -12.49 -13.42
N ALA A 48 9.70 -12.70 -12.11
CA ALA A 48 8.66 -12.37 -11.11
C ALA A 48 8.38 -10.87 -11.05
N PHE A 49 9.42 -10.04 -11.21
CA PHE A 49 9.28 -8.60 -11.32
C PHE A 49 8.46 -8.18 -12.53
N THR A 50 8.74 -8.74 -13.70
CA THR A 50 7.99 -8.48 -14.93
C THR A 50 6.54 -8.95 -14.80
N GLN A 51 6.29 -10.11 -14.18
CA GLN A 51 4.94 -10.61 -13.96
C GLN A 51 4.16 -9.73 -12.98
N CYS A 52 4.80 -9.29 -11.89
CA CYS A 52 4.21 -8.33 -10.96
C CYS A 52 3.84 -7.02 -11.69
N LEU A 53 4.71 -6.49 -12.56
CA LEU A 53 4.41 -5.35 -13.44
C LEU A 53 3.24 -5.57 -14.42
N VAL A 54 3.01 -6.79 -14.87
CA VAL A 54 1.87 -7.14 -15.72
C VAL A 54 0.58 -7.28 -14.90
N ASP A 55 0.68 -7.81 -13.68
CA ASP A 55 -0.43 -7.90 -12.72
C ASP A 55 -0.87 -6.49 -12.23
N PHE A 56 0.03 -5.50 -12.31
CA PHE A 56 -0.18 -4.07 -12.03
C PHE A 56 -0.88 -3.29 -13.16
N SER A 57 -2.07 -3.70 -13.63
CA SER A 57 -2.88 -2.84 -14.52
C SER A 57 -2.79 -1.35 -14.11
N PRO A 58 -2.58 -0.39 -15.03
CA PRO A 58 -2.50 1.05 -14.71
C PRO A 58 -3.70 1.60 -13.90
N GLN A 59 -4.80 0.85 -13.85
CA GLN A 59 -6.01 1.20 -13.09
C GLN A 59 -6.04 0.63 -11.65
N GLN A 60 -5.09 -0.24 -11.26
CA GLN A 60 -5.11 -1.02 -10.01
C GLN A 60 -3.92 -0.72 -9.08
N CYS A 61 -3.35 0.49 -9.18
CA CYS A 61 -2.15 0.89 -8.42
C CYS A 61 -2.31 0.81 -6.88
N SER A 62 -3.54 0.70 -6.35
CA SER A 62 -3.83 0.60 -4.91
C SER A 62 -3.91 -0.83 -4.34
N THR A 63 -3.80 -1.89 -5.15
CA THR A 63 -3.94 -3.30 -4.70
C THR A 63 -2.63 -4.10 -4.74
N ALA A 64 -1.49 -3.39 -4.78
CA ALA A 64 -0.13 -3.93 -4.93
C ALA A 64 0.26 -5.09 -4.01
N ALA A 65 -0.33 -5.17 -2.81
CA ALA A 65 0.02 -6.13 -1.78
C ALA A 65 -0.55 -7.54 -2.01
N THR A 66 -1.50 -7.73 -2.95
CA THR A 66 -2.26 -8.99 -3.10
C THR A 66 -1.90 -9.82 -4.34
N ALA A 67 -1.02 -9.33 -5.22
CA ALA A 67 -0.57 -10.08 -6.40
C ALA A 67 0.53 -11.10 -6.02
N PRO A 68 0.39 -12.41 -6.31
CA PRO A 68 1.33 -13.47 -5.85
C PRO A 68 2.77 -13.29 -6.35
N SER A 69 2.95 -12.60 -7.47
CA SER A 69 4.23 -12.30 -8.09
C SER A 69 5.01 -11.18 -7.39
N CYS A 70 4.31 -10.30 -6.65
CA CYS A 70 4.91 -9.11 -6.06
C CYS A 70 5.75 -9.37 -4.78
N PRO A 71 5.39 -10.32 -3.91
CA PRO A 71 6.26 -10.81 -2.84
C PRO A 71 7.50 -11.58 -3.33
N THR A 72 7.54 -12.06 -4.58
CA THR A 72 8.62 -12.93 -5.11
C THR A 72 9.59 -12.22 -6.06
N ARG A 73 9.53 -10.87 -6.10
CA ARG A 73 10.39 -10.01 -6.93
C ARG A 73 11.88 -10.08 -6.62
N TYR A 74 12.22 -10.53 -5.42
CA TYR A 74 13.58 -10.76 -4.98
C TYR A 74 13.78 -12.23 -4.66
N THR A 75 14.98 -12.72 -4.95
CA THR A 75 15.46 -14.01 -4.48
C THR A 75 16.46 -13.74 -3.38
N GLY A 76 16.04 -13.92 -2.14
CA GLY A 76 16.92 -13.80 -0.98
C GLY A 76 17.93 -14.93 -0.89
N THR A 77 18.99 -14.73 -0.13
CA THR A 77 20.03 -15.75 0.13
C THR A 77 20.18 -16.07 1.61
N VAL A 78 19.50 -15.35 2.50
CA VAL A 78 19.53 -15.55 3.94
C VAL A 78 18.61 -16.72 4.30
N ALA A 79 19.17 -17.74 4.94
CA ALA A 79 18.41 -18.93 5.31
C ALA A 79 17.34 -18.63 6.37
N ASP A 80 16.28 -19.44 6.39
CA ASP A 80 15.26 -19.39 7.45
C ASP A 80 15.90 -19.50 8.84
N GLY A 81 15.40 -18.74 9.79
CA GLY A 81 15.94 -18.68 11.15
C GLY A 81 17.26 -17.89 11.28
N GLN A 82 17.76 -17.27 10.20
CA GLN A 82 18.93 -16.39 10.26
C GLN A 82 18.55 -14.91 10.31
N ALA A 83 19.50 -14.10 10.78
CA ALA A 83 19.32 -12.67 10.90
C ALA A 83 19.15 -12.02 9.52
N CYS A 84 18.15 -11.16 9.42
CA CYS A 84 17.80 -10.38 8.25
C CYS A 84 17.50 -8.94 8.66
N PHE A 85 17.37 -8.08 7.67
CA PHE A 85 16.96 -6.69 7.89
C PHE A 85 15.75 -6.27 7.08
N ASN A 86 15.41 -7.03 6.04
CA ASN A 86 14.19 -6.87 5.26
C ASN A 86 13.79 -8.20 4.62
N ASP A 87 12.52 -8.31 4.24
CA ASP A 87 11.91 -9.52 3.69
C ASP A 87 12.62 -10.04 2.43
N ALA A 88 13.19 -9.13 1.62
CA ALA A 88 13.83 -9.49 0.35
C ALA A 88 15.14 -10.28 0.53
N GLU A 89 15.75 -10.25 1.72
CA GLU A 89 16.95 -11.02 2.04
C GLU A 89 16.66 -12.50 2.25
N CYS A 90 15.42 -12.87 2.60
CA CYS A 90 15.07 -14.21 3.01
C CYS A 90 14.94 -15.18 1.83
N ILE A 91 15.54 -16.37 1.96
CA ILE A 91 15.63 -17.37 0.89
C ILE A 91 14.28 -18.01 0.56
N SER A 92 13.41 -18.15 1.55
CA SER A 92 12.08 -18.71 1.38
C SER A 92 11.17 -17.68 0.69
N PRO A 93 10.48 -18.03 -0.42
CA PRO A 93 9.65 -17.10 -1.16
C PRO A 93 8.58 -16.43 -0.29
N GLY A 94 8.60 -15.09 -0.23
CA GLY A 94 7.67 -14.29 0.57
C GLY A 94 7.93 -14.32 2.08
N ALA A 95 8.98 -15.01 2.56
CA ALA A 95 9.34 -15.01 3.97
C ALA A 95 9.50 -13.59 4.52
N ARG A 96 9.07 -13.40 5.77
CA ARG A 96 9.15 -12.11 6.44
C ARG A 96 10.39 -12.05 7.29
N CYS A 97 11.01 -10.88 7.30
CA CYS A 97 12.00 -10.54 8.28
C CYS A 97 11.30 -10.09 9.56
N GLU A 98 10.99 -11.03 10.44
CA GLU A 98 10.25 -10.73 11.67
C GLU A 98 11.16 -9.98 12.65
N PRO A 99 10.86 -8.72 12.96
CA PRO A 99 11.75 -7.89 13.78
C PRO A 99 11.90 -8.48 15.18
N THR A 100 13.15 -8.71 15.58
CA THR A 100 13.53 -9.18 16.91
C THR A 100 14.14 -8.07 17.76
N ASP A 101 14.86 -7.16 17.12
CA ASP A 101 15.37 -5.92 17.73
C ASP A 101 15.24 -4.80 16.71
N CYS A 102 14.25 -3.93 16.95
CA CYS A 102 14.11 -2.66 16.25
C CYS A 102 14.80 -1.58 17.07
N GLY A 103 16.14 -1.65 17.12
CA GLY A 103 16.95 -0.56 17.66
C GLY A 103 16.80 0.71 16.80
N ALA A 104 17.84 1.52 16.72
CA ALA A 104 17.82 2.74 15.91
C ALA A 104 17.79 2.38 14.40
N SER A 105 16.59 2.04 13.90
CA SER A 105 16.16 1.62 12.55
C SER A 105 16.97 0.60 11.73
N CYS A 106 18.01 -0.03 12.30
CA CYS A 106 18.46 -1.35 11.85
C CYS A 106 17.55 -2.42 12.47
N CYS A 107 16.37 -2.65 11.88
CA CYS A 107 15.48 -3.72 12.34
C CYS A 107 16.14 -5.06 12.04
N THR A 108 16.91 -5.60 12.98
CA THR A 108 17.38 -6.97 12.86
C THR A 108 16.22 -7.88 13.19
N GLY A 109 15.76 -8.58 12.16
CA GLY A 109 14.77 -9.61 12.27
C GLY A 109 15.38 -10.99 12.10
N THR A 110 14.52 -11.98 12.19
CA THR A 110 14.82 -13.34 11.78
C THR A 110 13.99 -13.68 10.56
N CYS A 111 14.59 -14.31 9.54
CA CYS A 111 13.84 -14.79 8.40
C CYS A 111 12.87 -15.88 8.86
N THR A 112 11.59 -15.54 8.90
CA THR A 112 10.51 -16.46 9.23
C THR A 112 9.75 -16.80 7.95
N PRO A 113 9.75 -18.07 7.52
CA PRO A 113 9.01 -18.48 6.34
C PRO A 113 7.50 -18.29 6.56
N LEU A 114 6.78 -18.01 5.47
CA LEU A 114 5.33 -17.94 5.51
C LEU A 114 4.72 -19.32 5.82
N GLN A 115 3.50 -19.28 6.34
CA GLN A 115 2.76 -20.45 6.77
C GLN A 115 2.26 -21.25 5.56
N LYS A 116 2.47 -22.56 5.61
CA LYS A 116 2.09 -23.53 4.58
C LYS A 116 0.62 -23.89 4.69
N LEU A 117 0.10 -24.55 3.65
CA LEU A 117 -1.25 -25.09 3.63
C LEU A 117 -1.56 -25.89 4.93
N GLY A 118 -2.65 -25.50 5.61
CA GLY A 118 -3.13 -26.10 6.85
C GLY A 118 -2.46 -25.62 8.14
N GLN A 119 -1.40 -24.80 8.05
CA GLN A 119 -0.75 -24.20 9.21
C GLN A 119 -1.56 -23.00 9.74
N PRO A 120 -1.49 -22.71 11.06
CA PRO A 120 -2.21 -21.59 11.64
C PRO A 120 -1.70 -20.25 11.09
N CYS A 121 -2.61 -19.29 10.95
CA CYS A 121 -2.30 -17.93 10.49
C CYS A 121 -3.19 -16.92 11.22
N HIS A 122 -2.71 -15.67 11.30
CA HIS A 122 -3.40 -14.59 12.04
C HIS A 122 -3.57 -13.30 11.23
N ASP A 123 -2.92 -13.18 10.08
CA ASP A 123 -3.03 -12.01 9.19
C ASP A 123 -3.11 -12.44 7.71
N PHE A 124 -3.57 -11.53 6.85
CA PHE A 124 -3.85 -11.78 5.44
C PHE A 124 -2.61 -12.11 4.59
N GLY A 125 -1.40 -11.81 5.06
CA GLY A 125 -0.15 -12.07 4.35
C GLY A 125 0.74 -13.09 5.04
N ALA A 126 0.21 -13.85 5.99
CA ALA A 126 0.97 -14.81 6.79
C ALA A 126 1.20 -16.14 6.05
N CYS A 127 0.50 -16.38 4.94
CA CYS A 127 0.52 -17.64 4.19
C CYS A 127 1.38 -17.55 2.92
N GLU A 128 2.00 -18.66 2.50
CA GLU A 128 2.80 -18.73 1.27
C GLU A 128 2.03 -18.17 0.05
N PRO A 129 2.72 -17.60 -0.97
CA PRO A 129 2.06 -17.05 -2.14
C PRO A 129 1.08 -18.05 -2.79
N GLY A 130 -0.14 -17.60 -3.08
CA GLY A 130 -1.22 -18.46 -3.59
C GLY A 130 -2.03 -19.17 -2.50
N LEU A 131 -1.77 -18.88 -1.22
CA LEU A 131 -2.61 -19.28 -0.09
C LEU A 131 -3.21 -18.05 0.58
N VAL A 132 -4.38 -18.23 1.16
CA VAL A 132 -5.07 -17.19 1.93
C VAL A 132 -5.24 -17.62 3.38
N CYS A 133 -5.12 -16.66 4.30
CA CYS A 133 -5.43 -16.93 5.70
C CYS A 133 -6.95 -16.96 5.90
N SER A 134 -7.52 -18.16 6.05
CA SER A 134 -8.95 -18.33 6.25
C SER A 134 -9.36 -17.67 7.55
N VAL A 135 -10.25 -16.67 7.47
CA VAL A 135 -10.79 -16.01 8.67
C VAL A 135 -11.61 -16.98 9.52
N THR A 136 -12.16 -18.02 8.90
CA THR A 136 -13.03 -19.03 9.52
C THR A 136 -12.23 -20.06 10.29
N THR A 137 -11.17 -20.60 9.68
CA THR A 137 -10.39 -21.70 10.26
C THR A 137 -9.10 -21.24 10.93
N GLN A 138 -8.71 -19.97 10.74
CA GLN A 138 -7.44 -19.39 11.19
C GLN A 138 -6.25 -20.22 10.71
N LYS A 139 -6.34 -20.73 9.48
CA LYS A 139 -5.33 -21.55 8.81
C LYS A 139 -5.16 -21.13 7.37
N CYS A 140 -3.97 -21.35 6.84
CA CYS A 140 -3.71 -21.16 5.41
C CYS A 140 -4.46 -22.20 4.60
N VAL A 141 -5.28 -21.73 3.67
CA VAL A 141 -6.07 -22.56 2.75
C VAL A 141 -5.78 -22.15 1.31
N THR A 142 -6.08 -23.03 0.36
CA THR A 142 -6.09 -22.68 -1.06
C THR A 142 -7.37 -21.94 -1.39
N GLY A 143 -7.24 -20.82 -2.11
CA GLY A 143 -8.36 -20.06 -2.66
C GLY A 143 -8.73 -20.44 -4.10
N ASP A 144 -8.22 -21.59 -4.58
CA ASP A 144 -8.43 -22.07 -5.94
C ASP A 144 -9.89 -22.41 -6.22
N VAL A 145 -10.30 -22.31 -7.48
CA VAL A 145 -11.65 -22.71 -7.90
C VAL A 145 -11.94 -24.17 -7.54
N GLY A 146 -13.08 -24.39 -6.88
CA GLY A 146 -13.54 -25.71 -6.47
C GLY A 146 -13.13 -26.13 -5.06
N THR A 147 -12.33 -25.34 -4.34
CA THR A 147 -11.94 -25.61 -2.95
C THR A 147 -13.00 -25.11 -1.97
N ALA A 148 -12.97 -25.63 -0.74
CA ALA A 148 -13.88 -25.19 0.31
C ALA A 148 -13.45 -23.80 0.84
N CYS A 149 -14.42 -22.92 1.06
CA CYS A 149 -14.15 -21.53 1.45
C CYS A 149 -15.12 -20.98 2.51
N GLY A 150 -14.62 -20.03 3.29
CA GLY A 150 -15.39 -18.97 3.92
C GLY A 150 -15.39 -17.69 3.09
N ARG A 151 -16.01 -16.62 3.62
CA ARG A 151 -16.34 -15.39 2.88
C ARG A 151 -15.17 -14.73 2.15
N TYR A 152 -13.95 -14.81 2.70
CA TYR A 152 -12.74 -14.16 2.17
C TYR A 152 -11.64 -15.17 1.85
N ASP A 153 -12.00 -16.45 1.72
CA ASP A 153 -11.05 -17.55 1.65
C ASP A 153 -10.74 -17.96 0.19
N CYS A 154 -11.09 -17.14 -0.80
CA CYS A 154 -10.82 -17.39 -2.21
C CYS A 154 -9.75 -16.44 -2.74
N ASP A 155 -8.98 -16.91 -3.73
CA ASP A 155 -7.92 -16.11 -4.35
C ASP A 155 -8.48 -14.94 -5.16
N ALA A 156 -7.65 -13.95 -5.45
CA ALA A 156 -8.01 -12.87 -6.36
C ALA A 156 -8.49 -13.45 -7.71
N GLY A 157 -9.65 -12.99 -8.21
CA GLY A 157 -10.31 -13.57 -9.38
C GLY A 157 -11.35 -14.64 -9.05
N ASN A 158 -11.52 -14.98 -7.76
CA ASN A 158 -12.47 -15.96 -7.28
C ASN A 158 -13.27 -15.43 -6.08
N TRP A 159 -14.47 -15.98 -5.88
CA TRP A 159 -15.33 -15.67 -4.75
C TRP A 159 -15.95 -16.93 -4.12
N CYS A 160 -16.34 -16.80 -2.86
CA CYS A 160 -16.92 -17.93 -2.13
C CYS A 160 -18.43 -18.08 -2.37
N ASN A 161 -18.82 -19.10 -3.14
CA ASN A 161 -20.21 -19.41 -3.42
C ASN A 161 -20.66 -20.66 -2.66
N ASN A 162 -21.54 -20.50 -1.66
CA ASN A 162 -22.08 -21.61 -0.87
C ASN A 162 -21.00 -22.54 -0.30
N GLY A 163 -19.89 -21.96 0.15
CA GLY A 163 -18.77 -22.71 0.74
C GLY A 163 -17.82 -23.32 -0.28
N THR A 164 -17.90 -22.96 -1.56
CA THR A 164 -16.94 -23.38 -2.58
C THR A 164 -16.45 -22.20 -3.42
N CYS A 165 -15.13 -22.08 -3.62
CA CYS A 165 -14.57 -21.04 -4.47
C CYS A 165 -15.02 -21.23 -5.92
N LYS A 166 -15.46 -20.13 -6.53
CA LYS A 166 -15.88 -20.05 -7.93
C LYS A 166 -15.16 -18.87 -8.59
N PRO A 167 -14.96 -18.90 -9.92
CA PRO A 167 -14.48 -17.73 -10.62
C PRO A 167 -15.42 -16.55 -10.38
N ASP A 168 -14.85 -15.36 -10.37
CA ASP A 168 -15.61 -14.12 -10.31
C ASP A 168 -16.66 -14.04 -11.41
N VAL A 169 -17.78 -13.43 -11.06
CA VAL A 169 -18.90 -13.20 -11.96
C VAL A 169 -18.46 -12.15 -12.98
N ALA A 170 -18.65 -12.47 -14.26
CA ALA A 170 -18.26 -11.61 -15.36
C ALA A 170 -18.98 -10.25 -15.32
N GLU A 171 -18.36 -9.23 -15.90
CA GLU A 171 -18.96 -7.91 -16.05
C GLU A 171 -20.33 -7.98 -16.73
N GLY A 172 -21.28 -7.19 -16.24
CA GLY A 172 -22.66 -7.11 -16.73
C GLY A 172 -23.56 -8.26 -16.26
N ALA A 173 -23.00 -9.36 -15.73
CA ALA A 173 -23.79 -10.46 -15.21
C ALA A 173 -24.44 -10.09 -13.86
N PRO A 174 -25.59 -10.69 -13.53
CA PRO A 174 -26.28 -10.44 -12.28
C PRO A 174 -25.45 -10.92 -11.09
N CYS A 175 -25.47 -10.13 -10.03
CA CYS A 175 -24.78 -10.44 -8.78
C CYS A 175 -25.69 -10.07 -7.60
N ASN A 176 -25.35 -10.52 -6.41
CA ASN A 176 -26.11 -10.21 -5.18
C ASN A 176 -25.21 -9.97 -3.96
N SER A 177 -23.89 -9.92 -4.17
CA SER A 177 -22.90 -9.68 -3.13
C SER A 177 -21.73 -8.88 -3.70
N LEU A 178 -21.24 -7.90 -2.95
CA LEU A 178 -20.09 -7.06 -3.32
C LEU A 178 -18.83 -7.85 -3.69
N LEU A 179 -18.70 -9.07 -3.15
CA LEU A 179 -17.53 -9.92 -3.32
C LEU A 179 -17.62 -10.89 -4.53
N GLN A 180 -18.73 -10.86 -5.29
CA GLN A 180 -18.90 -11.78 -6.43
C GLN A 180 -18.14 -11.35 -7.67
N CYS A 181 -17.78 -10.08 -7.75
CA CYS A 181 -17.20 -9.47 -8.92
C CYS A 181 -15.72 -9.20 -8.66
N GLY A 182 -14.91 -9.36 -9.71
CA GLY A 182 -13.46 -9.34 -9.63
C GLY A 182 -12.81 -8.20 -10.37
N GLY A 183 -11.51 -8.05 -10.14
CA GLY A 183 -10.65 -7.11 -10.86
C GLY A 183 -11.12 -5.67 -10.70
N GLU A 184 -11.51 -5.05 -11.81
CA GLU A 184 -11.94 -3.64 -11.86
C GLU A 184 -13.46 -3.47 -11.58
N THR A 185 -14.15 -4.56 -11.25
CA THR A 185 -15.61 -4.59 -11.09
C THR A 185 -16.07 -4.86 -9.66
N THR A 186 -17.22 -4.31 -9.28
CA THR A 186 -17.94 -4.64 -8.04
C THR A 186 -19.42 -4.87 -8.31
N CYS A 187 -20.12 -5.46 -7.35
CA CYS A 187 -21.56 -5.71 -7.47
C CYS A 187 -22.36 -4.44 -7.16
N VAL A 188 -22.80 -3.74 -8.20
CA VAL A 188 -23.52 -2.46 -8.07
C VAL A 188 -25.02 -2.69 -8.18
N GLY A 189 -25.77 -2.16 -7.22
CA GLY A 189 -27.21 -2.30 -7.06
C GLY A 189 -27.65 -3.25 -5.96
N THR A 190 -26.73 -3.65 -5.09
CA THR A 190 -27.05 -4.44 -3.89
C THR A 190 -27.62 -3.57 -2.77
N MET A 191 -27.17 -2.33 -2.69
CA MET A 191 -27.62 -1.36 -1.68
C MET A 191 -28.74 -0.46 -2.19
N ARG A 192 -28.74 -0.18 -3.50
CA ARG A 192 -29.73 0.68 -4.13
C ARG A 192 -30.58 -0.14 -5.10
N LEU A 193 -31.83 -0.40 -4.72
CA LEU A 193 -32.80 -1.22 -5.46
C LEU A 193 -33.38 -0.52 -6.71
N VAL A 194 -32.57 0.29 -7.39
CA VAL A 194 -32.98 1.09 -8.54
C VAL A 194 -32.94 0.31 -9.84
N ALA A 195 -32.08 -0.70 -9.91
CA ALA A 195 -32.01 -1.69 -10.97
C ALA A 195 -31.46 -3.01 -10.39
N PRO A 196 -31.61 -4.15 -11.10
CA PRO A 196 -30.99 -5.40 -10.68
C PRO A 196 -29.49 -5.24 -10.50
N ALA A 197 -28.96 -5.84 -9.43
CA ALA A 197 -27.55 -5.79 -9.14
C ALA A 197 -26.75 -6.56 -10.20
N THR A 198 -25.72 -5.92 -10.74
CA THR A 198 -24.83 -6.51 -11.76
C THR A 198 -23.38 -6.16 -11.47
N CYS A 199 -22.44 -7.00 -11.90
CA CYS A 199 -21.02 -6.67 -11.84
C CYS A 199 -20.74 -5.50 -12.79
N ARG A 200 -20.22 -4.39 -12.26
CA ARG A 200 -19.92 -3.18 -13.02
C ARG A 200 -18.54 -2.66 -12.67
N HIS A 201 -17.90 -2.09 -13.67
CA HIS A 201 -16.67 -1.34 -13.50
C HIS A 201 -16.86 -0.16 -12.53
N VAL A 202 -15.86 0.10 -11.68
CA VAL A 202 -15.86 1.20 -10.68
C VAL A 202 -14.50 1.91 -10.56
N THR A 203 -13.65 1.79 -11.58
CA THR A 203 -12.30 2.41 -11.64
C THR A 203 -12.25 3.63 -12.55
N SER A 204 -13.37 4.08 -13.14
CA SER A 204 -13.44 5.25 -14.03
C SER A 204 -14.47 6.29 -13.59
N VAL A 205 -14.20 7.55 -13.94
CA VAL A 205 -15.15 8.66 -13.72
C VAL A 205 -16.41 8.41 -14.54
N GLY A 206 -17.57 8.54 -13.90
CA GLY A 206 -18.87 8.30 -14.51
C GLY A 206 -19.42 6.89 -14.28
N ASP A 207 -18.61 5.96 -13.75
CA ASP A 207 -19.08 4.62 -13.41
C ASP A 207 -20.16 4.65 -12.34
N ALA A 208 -21.08 3.68 -12.41
CA ALA A 208 -22.10 3.52 -11.38
C ALA A 208 -21.50 2.86 -10.14
N CYS A 209 -21.84 3.34 -8.94
CA CYS A 209 -21.35 2.81 -7.67
C CYS A 209 -22.42 2.79 -6.59
N ASP A 210 -22.26 1.91 -5.59
CA ASP A 210 -23.14 1.86 -4.41
C ASP A 210 -22.56 2.59 -3.20
N TRP A 211 -21.25 2.47 -2.96
CA TRP A 211 -20.57 2.99 -1.75
C TRP A 211 -19.15 3.49 -1.99
N PHE A 212 -18.38 2.79 -2.82
CA PHE A 212 -16.99 3.12 -3.10
C PHE A 212 -16.69 2.97 -4.58
N CYS A 213 -15.61 3.62 -4.97
CA CYS A 213 -14.95 3.46 -6.26
C CYS A 213 -13.51 3.05 -5.98
N LEU A 214 -12.86 2.41 -6.93
CA LEU A 214 -11.48 1.98 -6.78
C LEU A 214 -10.53 3.10 -7.24
N GLY A 215 -9.31 3.11 -6.68
CA GLY A 215 -8.28 4.10 -6.99
C GLY A 215 -8.56 5.49 -6.42
N ASN A 216 -8.23 6.54 -7.17
CA ASN A 216 -8.35 7.96 -6.77
C ASN A 216 -9.77 8.53 -6.98
N LEU A 217 -10.79 7.70 -6.76
CA LEU A 217 -12.19 8.02 -7.00
C LEU A 217 -13.00 7.90 -5.71
N TYR A 218 -14.07 8.69 -5.59
CA TYR A 218 -15.09 8.49 -4.57
C TYR A 218 -16.45 8.25 -5.23
N CYS A 219 -17.33 7.57 -4.50
CA CYS A 219 -18.70 7.36 -4.96
C CYS A 219 -19.56 8.57 -4.57
N ASP A 220 -19.96 9.38 -5.55
CA ASP A 220 -20.88 10.49 -5.33
C ASP A 220 -22.31 9.96 -5.23
N LEU A 221 -22.84 9.97 -4.01
CA LEU A 221 -24.18 9.49 -3.66
C LEU A 221 -25.26 10.58 -3.74
N SER A 222 -24.94 11.76 -4.28
CA SER A 222 -25.85 12.91 -4.34
C SER A 222 -27.11 12.68 -5.18
N ASN A 223 -27.13 11.67 -6.06
CA ASN A 223 -28.32 11.25 -6.77
C ASN A 223 -29.11 10.24 -5.89
N PRO A 224 -30.25 10.60 -5.28
CA PRO A 224 -31.01 9.68 -4.43
C PRO A 224 -31.78 8.61 -5.23
N ASP A 225 -32.11 8.91 -6.50
CA ASP A 225 -33.01 8.12 -7.33
C ASP A 225 -32.26 7.22 -8.33
N GLY A 226 -30.96 7.02 -8.12
CA GLY A 226 -30.09 6.25 -8.99
C GLY A 226 -28.93 5.61 -8.23
N PHE A 227 -28.08 4.89 -8.96
CA PHE A 227 -26.76 4.56 -8.45
C PHE A 227 -25.98 5.85 -8.15
N GLY A 228 -25.03 5.76 -7.21
CA GLY A 228 -23.99 6.75 -7.12
C GLY A 228 -23.14 6.78 -8.38
N VAL A 229 -22.35 7.83 -8.54
CA VAL A 229 -21.46 7.99 -9.69
C VAL A 229 -20.03 8.16 -9.20
N CYS A 230 -19.11 7.36 -9.72
CA CYS A 230 -17.70 7.52 -9.46
C CYS A 230 -17.21 8.88 -9.98
N ARG A 231 -16.61 9.66 -9.09
CA ARG A 231 -16.02 10.96 -9.39
C ARG A 231 -14.60 11.00 -8.90
N SER A 232 -13.76 11.77 -9.58
CA SER A 232 -12.40 12.05 -9.13
C SER A 232 -12.43 12.64 -7.73
N LEU A 233 -11.52 12.19 -6.87
CA LEU A 233 -11.29 12.87 -5.60
C LEU A 233 -10.96 14.36 -5.83
N PRO A 234 -11.38 15.25 -4.91
CA PRO A 234 -11.10 16.68 -4.98
C PRO A 234 -9.63 17.02 -5.28
N THR A 235 -9.43 17.81 -6.33
CA THR A 235 -8.16 18.40 -6.75
C THR A 235 -7.91 19.73 -6.04
N LEU A 236 -6.78 20.39 -6.34
CA LEU A 236 -6.41 21.68 -5.73
C LEU A 236 -7.57 22.70 -5.79
N ASP A 237 -7.81 23.36 -4.66
CA ASP A 237 -8.86 24.35 -4.42
C ASP A 237 -10.30 23.81 -4.44
N GLU A 238 -10.51 22.52 -4.67
CA GLU A 238 -11.83 21.89 -4.59
C GLU A 238 -12.22 21.52 -3.15
N THR A 239 -13.52 21.48 -2.88
CA THR A 239 -14.04 21.17 -1.54
C THR A 239 -13.75 19.73 -1.14
N CYS A 240 -13.26 19.55 0.08
CA CYS A 240 -12.95 18.26 0.66
C CYS A 240 -13.55 18.10 2.06
N SER A 241 -13.55 16.87 2.54
CA SER A 241 -14.03 16.48 3.87
C SER A 241 -13.47 15.10 4.21
N PHE A 242 -13.73 14.60 5.42
CA PHE A 242 -13.34 13.26 5.84
C PHE A 242 -13.84 12.17 4.87
N LEU A 243 -15.06 12.32 4.34
CA LEU A 243 -15.66 11.38 3.39
C LEU A 243 -15.24 11.63 1.92
N ARG A 244 -14.55 12.74 1.64
CA ARG A 244 -14.10 13.15 0.31
C ARG A 244 -12.69 13.73 0.44
N PRO A 245 -11.67 12.89 0.65
CA PRO A 245 -10.29 13.33 0.81
C PRO A 245 -9.74 13.91 -0.49
N CYS A 246 -8.70 14.71 -0.41
CA CYS A 246 -8.03 15.24 -1.59
C CYS A 246 -7.34 14.14 -2.40
N ILE A 247 -7.20 14.38 -3.70
CA ILE A 247 -6.51 13.46 -4.60
C ILE A 247 -5.00 13.44 -4.31
N GLY A 248 -4.45 12.22 -4.26
CA GLY A 248 -3.03 11.99 -4.04
C GLY A 248 -2.53 12.41 -2.66
N GLN A 249 -1.25 12.15 -2.38
CA GLN A 249 -0.68 12.42 -1.06
C GLN A 249 -0.13 13.85 -0.90
N ASN A 250 0.04 14.60 -1.99
CA ASN A 250 0.63 15.95 -1.97
C ASN A 250 -0.37 17.05 -1.57
N LEU A 251 -1.66 16.71 -1.56
CA LEU A 251 -2.72 17.59 -1.12
C LEU A 251 -3.21 17.16 0.27
N ARG A 252 -3.77 18.12 1.00
CA ARG A 252 -4.50 17.86 2.22
C ARG A 252 -5.76 18.70 2.25
N CYS A 253 -6.73 18.25 3.04
CA CYS A 253 -7.87 19.09 3.32
C CYS A 253 -7.46 20.20 4.32
N SER A 254 -7.82 21.45 4.02
CA SER A 254 -7.54 22.58 4.90
C SER A 254 -8.20 22.41 6.28
N ASP A 255 -9.36 21.77 6.29
CA ASP A 255 -10.15 21.41 7.46
C ASP A 255 -10.74 20.00 7.21
N PRO A 256 -10.55 19.01 8.11
CA PRO A 256 -11.02 17.64 7.90
C PRO A 256 -12.54 17.50 7.74
N ASP A 257 -13.34 18.41 8.31
CA ASP A 257 -14.79 18.31 8.28
C ASP A 257 -15.37 19.00 7.06
N GLN A 258 -14.94 20.24 6.80
CA GLN A 258 -15.36 21.03 5.63
C GLN A 258 -14.25 22.01 5.20
N GLY A 259 -13.42 21.57 4.27
CA GLY A 259 -12.29 22.35 3.78
C GLY A 259 -12.20 22.45 2.27
N VAL A 260 -11.07 22.99 1.83
CA VAL A 260 -10.63 22.93 0.43
C VAL A 260 -9.28 22.22 0.37
N CYS A 261 -9.02 21.56 -0.75
CA CYS A 261 -7.76 20.90 -0.98
C CYS A 261 -6.67 21.92 -1.19
N ILE A 262 -5.68 21.90 -0.31
CA ILE A 262 -4.53 22.78 -0.37
C ILE A 262 -3.25 21.94 -0.50
N PRO A 263 -2.18 22.49 -1.07
CA PRO A 263 -0.89 21.81 -1.10
C PRO A 263 -0.41 21.57 0.32
N ARG A 264 0.22 20.40 0.54
CA ARG A 264 1.05 20.20 1.71
C ARG A 264 2.27 21.11 1.66
N THR A 265 2.81 21.45 2.82
CA THR A 265 3.86 22.44 2.94
C THR A 265 5.20 21.85 2.47
N GLY A 266 5.86 22.54 1.54
CA GLY A 266 7.13 22.11 0.96
C GLY A 266 8.35 22.52 1.78
N LEU A 267 9.53 22.11 1.34
CA LEU A 267 10.80 22.37 2.02
C LEU A 267 10.98 23.86 2.36
N GLY A 268 11.30 24.15 3.61
CA GLY A 268 11.53 25.50 4.14
C GLY A 268 10.26 26.34 4.38
N GLN A 269 9.07 25.84 4.00
CA GLN A 269 7.81 26.53 4.25
C GLN A 269 7.33 26.31 5.68
N PRO A 270 6.61 27.28 6.28
CA PRO A 270 5.98 27.11 7.59
C PRO A 270 5.06 25.88 7.61
N CYS A 271 5.04 25.16 8.73
CA CYS A 271 4.20 23.98 8.90
C CYS A 271 3.49 23.99 10.24
N THR A 272 2.40 23.24 10.34
CA THR A 272 1.63 23.05 11.57
C THR A 272 1.04 21.64 11.54
N ASP A 273 1.12 20.92 12.65
CA ASP A 273 0.53 19.57 12.81
C ASP A 273 1.05 18.54 11.79
N GLY A 274 2.36 18.57 11.47
CA GLY A 274 2.98 17.55 10.62
C GLY A 274 2.55 17.53 9.15
N THR A 275 1.94 18.61 8.64
CA THR A 275 1.38 18.68 7.27
C THR A 275 2.39 18.98 6.16
N CYS A 276 3.59 18.44 6.27
CA CYS A 276 4.61 18.54 5.23
C CYS A 276 4.33 17.59 4.06
N LEU A 277 4.93 17.87 2.90
CA LEU A 277 4.97 16.92 1.77
C LEU A 277 5.56 15.57 2.24
N PRO A 278 5.10 14.44 1.66
CA PRO A 278 5.68 13.14 1.95
C PRO A 278 7.21 13.14 1.86
N GLY A 279 7.89 12.45 2.79
CA GLY A 279 9.35 12.46 2.91
C GLY A 279 9.95 13.68 3.63
N LEU A 280 9.14 14.67 4.01
CA LEU A 280 9.57 15.79 4.88
C LEU A 280 8.93 15.67 6.26
N PHE A 281 9.58 16.24 7.27
CA PHE A 281 9.01 16.37 8.61
C PHE A 281 8.88 17.83 9.03
N CYS A 282 7.95 18.11 9.94
CA CYS A 282 7.75 19.45 10.48
C CYS A 282 8.66 19.66 11.69
N THR A 283 9.35 20.80 11.74
CA THR A 283 10.29 21.10 12.85
C THR A 283 9.59 21.50 14.15
N ASP A 284 8.26 21.54 14.19
CA ASP A 284 7.49 21.61 15.44
C ASP A 284 7.77 20.41 16.33
N GLN A 285 8.01 19.24 15.72
CA GLN A 285 8.45 18.01 16.36
C GLN A 285 9.79 18.19 17.08
N LEU A 286 10.58 19.23 16.77
CA LEU A 286 11.83 19.60 17.44
C LEU A 286 11.65 20.72 18.47
N GLY A 287 10.42 21.17 18.72
CA GLY A 287 10.13 22.32 19.58
C GLY A 287 10.48 23.68 18.94
N ALA A 288 10.60 23.76 17.62
CA ALA A 288 10.91 25.02 16.94
C ALA A 288 9.77 26.04 17.12
N ALA A 289 10.09 27.24 17.61
CA ALA A 289 9.10 28.31 17.82
C ALA A 289 8.45 28.84 16.52
N LYS A 290 9.10 28.62 15.37
CA LYS A 290 8.59 28.93 14.03
C LYS A 290 8.82 27.70 13.14
N PRO A 291 7.94 26.70 13.23
CA PRO A 291 8.15 25.43 12.59
C PRO A 291 8.05 25.56 11.07
N VAL A 292 9.01 24.95 10.38
CA VAL A 292 9.09 24.80 8.92
C VAL A 292 9.28 23.33 8.54
N CYS A 293 8.87 22.97 7.33
CA CYS A 293 9.15 21.64 6.78
C CYS A 293 10.61 21.49 6.41
N ARG A 294 11.18 20.37 6.79
CA ARG A 294 12.59 20.06 6.59
C ARG A 294 12.72 18.67 5.99
N ALA A 295 13.71 18.51 5.12
CA ALA A 295 14.17 17.18 4.75
C ALA A 295 14.76 16.48 5.99
N PRO A 296 14.72 15.14 6.03
CA PRO A 296 15.41 14.37 7.05
C PRO A 296 16.88 14.81 7.14
N PHE A 297 17.36 14.92 8.36
CA PHE A 297 18.75 15.20 8.70
C PHE A 297 19.68 14.21 8.00
N ALA A 298 20.81 14.73 7.51
CA ALA A 298 21.82 13.88 6.90
C ALA A 298 22.48 12.98 7.95
N ASP A 299 23.12 11.91 7.50
CA ASP A 299 23.98 11.12 8.36
C ASP A 299 25.04 12.03 9.01
N ASP A 300 25.32 11.75 10.27
CA ASP A 300 26.17 12.53 11.17
C ASP A 300 25.64 13.91 11.61
N GLU A 301 24.46 14.33 11.16
CA GLU A 301 23.87 15.59 11.59
C GLU A 301 23.21 15.46 12.98
N THR A 302 23.34 16.49 13.83
CA THR A 302 22.74 16.52 15.18
C THR A 302 21.42 17.27 15.19
N GLY A 303 20.53 16.90 16.12
CA GLY A 303 19.23 17.57 16.29
C GLY A 303 18.02 16.67 16.09
N CYS A 304 18.19 15.39 15.77
CA CYS A 304 17.07 14.46 15.68
C CYS A 304 16.54 14.12 17.08
N MET A 305 15.23 13.91 17.21
CA MET A 305 14.55 13.45 18.44
C MET A 305 13.74 12.16 18.20
N GLN A 306 13.62 11.75 16.94
CA GLN A 306 13.01 10.48 16.54
C GLN A 306 13.60 10.02 15.21
N ASP A 307 13.52 8.72 14.98
CA ASP A 307 14.08 8.01 13.84
C ASP A 307 13.65 8.58 12.48
N ALA A 308 12.36 8.84 12.29
CA ALA A 308 11.81 9.39 11.04
C ALA A 308 12.38 10.77 10.63
N GLN A 309 13.17 11.43 11.49
CA GLN A 309 13.82 12.70 11.19
C GLN A 309 15.21 12.53 10.56
N CYS A 310 15.75 11.32 10.51
CA CYS A 310 17.04 11.02 9.89
C CYS A 310 16.85 10.36 8.52
N ARG A 311 17.71 10.66 7.54
CA ARG A 311 17.68 9.95 6.24
C ARG A 311 17.92 8.45 6.38
N SER A 312 18.81 8.09 7.29
CA SER A 312 19.06 6.70 7.67
C SER A 312 17.95 6.08 8.50
N HIS A 313 16.98 6.88 8.94
CA HIS A 313 16.03 6.58 10.00
C HIS A 313 16.65 6.33 11.38
N ILE A 314 17.97 6.49 11.57
CA ILE A 314 18.67 6.15 12.81
C ILE A 314 18.89 7.41 13.65
N CYS A 315 18.17 7.57 14.76
CA CYS A 315 18.40 8.68 15.69
C CYS A 315 18.91 8.20 17.06
N THR A 316 20.00 8.80 17.58
CA THR A 316 20.42 8.54 18.98
C THR A 316 19.66 9.35 20.03
N GLY A 317 18.68 10.15 19.59
CA GLY A 317 17.90 11.05 20.41
C GLY A 317 16.59 10.41 20.85
N ASP A 318 15.87 11.12 21.71
CA ASP A 318 14.53 10.77 22.15
C ASP A 318 13.64 12.02 22.23
N GLN A 319 12.38 11.85 22.67
CA GLN A 319 11.43 12.97 22.76
C GLN A 319 11.85 14.09 23.74
N ALA A 320 12.84 13.85 24.61
CA ALA A 320 13.36 14.82 25.56
C ALA A 320 14.75 15.37 25.19
N THR A 321 15.53 14.62 24.42
CA THR A 321 16.95 14.88 24.18
C THR A 321 17.30 14.75 22.71
N ALA A 322 17.78 15.85 22.12
CA ALA A 322 18.31 15.84 20.77
C ALA A 322 19.54 14.93 20.66
N GLY A 323 19.51 14.01 19.70
CA GLY A 323 20.59 13.11 19.35
C GLY A 323 21.23 13.44 18.02
N LYS A 324 21.89 12.44 17.46
CA LYS A 324 22.61 12.50 16.19
C LYS A 324 22.03 11.46 15.23
N CYS A 325 21.88 11.83 13.98
CA CYS A 325 21.58 10.89 12.92
C CYS A 325 22.83 10.08 12.61
N LEU A 326 22.72 8.76 12.62
CA LEU A 326 23.85 7.90 12.34
C LEU A 326 23.72 7.29 10.95
N ALA A 327 24.84 7.08 10.27
CA ALA A 327 24.85 6.30 9.05
C ALA A 327 24.44 4.85 9.34
N VAL A 328 23.80 4.21 8.37
CA VAL A 328 23.37 2.81 8.47
C VAL A 328 24.57 1.84 8.46
N GLU A 329 25.59 2.15 7.65
CA GLU A 329 26.77 1.28 7.43
C GLU A 329 27.58 0.92 8.69
N PRO A 330 27.79 1.79 9.71
CA PRO A 330 28.48 1.41 10.94
C PRO A 330 27.64 0.63 11.96
N ILE A 331 26.30 0.56 11.79
CA ILE A 331 25.39 -0.01 12.80
C ILE A 331 24.79 -1.34 12.34
N CYS A 332 24.54 -1.49 11.04
CA CYS A 332 23.96 -2.69 10.42
C CYS A 332 25.03 -3.70 9.93
N ARG A 333 26.25 -3.71 10.50
CA ARG A 333 27.32 -4.68 10.14
C ARG A 333 27.20 -6.01 10.85
#